data_AF-G5NA28-F1
#
_entry.id   AF-G5NA28-F1
#
_cell.length_a   1.000
_cell.length_b   1.000
_cell.length_c   1.000
_cell.angle_alpha   90.00
_cell.angle_beta   90.00
_cell.angle_gamma   90.00
#
_symmetry.space_group_name_H-M   'P 1'
#
loop_
_entity.id
_entity.type
_entity.pdbx_description
1 polymer ?
#
loop_
_entity_poly.entity_id
_entity_poly.type
_entity_poly.pdbx_seq_one_letter_code
_entity_poly.pdbx_strand_id
1 'polypeptide(L)' 'MEYGGLSLADACERVVMEKLPALGGSGGLIAVDHEGNVALPFNSEGMYRAWGYAGDTPTTGIYRE' A
#
# COMPACT_ATOMS: atom_id res chain seq x y z
N MET A 1 9.97 -4.01 -7.88
CA MET A 1 9.27 -4.74 -8.96
C MET A 1 10.21 -4.89 -10.14
N GLU A 2 10.54 -3.80 -10.84
CA GLU A 2 11.40 -3.77 -12.05
C GLU A 2 12.65 -4.66 -12.00
N TYR A 3 13.56 -4.45 -11.04
CA TYR A 3 14.79 -5.26 -10.97
C TYR A 3 14.67 -6.55 -10.15
N GLY A 4 13.75 -6.57 -9.20
CA GLY A 4 13.61 -7.66 -8.23
C GLY A 4 12.54 -8.69 -8.60
N GLY A 5 11.81 -8.49 -9.70
CA GLY A 5 10.69 -9.34 -10.12
C GLY A 5 9.51 -9.41 -9.16
N LEU A 6 9.48 -8.59 -8.11
CA LEU A 6 8.41 -8.60 -7.11
C LEU A 6 7.12 -8.01 -7.69
N SER A 7 5.98 -8.54 -7.24
CA SER A 7 4.68 -7.90 -7.43
C SER A 7 4.58 -6.58 -6.65
N LEU A 8 3.56 -5.76 -6.95
CA LEU A 8 3.29 -4.54 -6.19
C LEU A 8 3.02 -4.86 -4.71
N ALA A 9 2.24 -5.90 -4.44
CA ALA A 9 1.90 -6.35 -3.10
C ALA A 9 3.14 -6.77 -2.30
N ASP A 10 4.00 -7.63 -2.87
CA ASP A 10 5.21 -8.11 -2.20
C ASP A 10 6.21 -6.98 -1.94
N ALA A 11 6.36 -6.05 -2.89
CA ALA A 11 7.23 -4.89 -2.73
C ALA A 11 6.71 -3.96 -1.61
N CYS A 12 5.39 -3.75 -1.56
CA CYS A 12 4.72 -2.98 -0.51
C CYS A 12 4.90 -3.61 0.87
N GLU A 13 4.65 -4.91 1.00
CA GLU A 13 4.82 -5.67 2.25
C GLU A 13 6.26 -5.53 2.78
N ARG A 14 7.23 -5.82 1.92
CA ARG A 14 8.66 -5.75 2.28
C ARG A 14 9.09 -4.36 2.72
N VAL A 15 8.54 -3.30 2.13
CA VAL A 15 8.91 -1.93 2.54
C VAL A 15 8.19 -1.52 3.81
N VAL A 16 6.85 -1.64 3.83
CA VAL A 16 6.01 -1.03 4.86
C VAL A 16 5.94 -1.88 6.12
N MET A 17 5.94 -3.21 6.00
CA MET A 17 5.82 -4.11 7.15
C MET A 17 7.17 -4.59 7.67
N GLU A 18 8.22 -4.64 6.84
CA GLU A 18 9.55 -5.09 7.26
C GLU A 18 10.56 -3.94 7.41
N LYS A 19 10.90 -3.26 6.31
CA LYS A 19 12.04 -2.33 6.29
C LYS A 19 11.79 -1.05 7.08
N LEU A 20 10.60 -0.44 6.95
CA LEU A 20 10.27 0.78 7.68
C LEU A 20 10.27 0.53 9.20
N PRO A 21 9.57 -0.49 9.76
CA PRO A 21 9.62 -0.79 11.18
C PRO A 21 11.02 -1.12 11.70
N ALA A 22 11.83 -1.85 10.92
CA ALA A 22 13.21 -2.16 11.29
C ALA A 22 14.10 -0.92 11.47
N LEU A 23 13.71 0.21 10.86
CA LEU A 23 14.38 1.51 10.99
C LEU A 23 13.65 2.46 11.96
N GLY A 24 12.64 1.97 12.70
CA GLY A 24 11.82 2.78 13.61
C GLY A 24 10.79 3.69 12.91
N GLY A 25 10.55 3.47 11.62
CA GLY A 25 9.57 4.22 10.83
C GLY A 25 8.15 3.69 11.01
N SER A 26 7.18 4.61 11.11
CA SER A 26 5.75 4.33 11.15
C SER A 26 5.01 5.15 10.10
N GLY A 27 4.03 4.54 9.44
CA GLY A 27 3.22 5.15 8.39
C GLY A 27 2.73 4.15 7.36
N GLY A 28 2.42 4.66 6.17
CA GLY A 28 1.93 3.88 5.03
C GLY A 28 2.12 4.63 3.74
N LEU A 29 1.72 4.00 2.64
CA LEU A 29 1.76 4.60 1.32
C LEU A 29 0.58 4.11 0.48
N ILE A 30 0.37 4.80 -0.64
CA ILE A 30 -0.53 4.38 -1.71
C ILE A 30 0.30 4.16 -2.97
N ALA A 31 0.03 3.09 -3.69
CA ALA A 31 0.74 2.77 -4.92
C ALA A 31 -0.19 2.16 -5.97
N VAL A 32 0.08 2.50 -7.23
CA VAL A 32 -0.54 1.90 -8.40
C VAL A 32 0.57 1.53 -9.37
N ASP A 33 0.59 0.29 -9.87
CA ASP A 33 1.58 -0.14 -10.86
C ASP A 33 1.10 0.06 -12.31
N HIS A 34 1.94 -0.28 -13.28
CA HIS A 34 1.63 -0.09 -14.70
C HIS A 34 0.52 -1.01 -15.22
N GLU A 35 0.17 -2.08 -14.50
CA GLU A 35 -0.94 -2.98 -14.83
C GLU A 35 -2.26 -2.50 -14.19
N GLY A 36 -2.20 -1.45 -13.37
CA GLY A 36 -3.33 -0.88 -12.66
C GLY A 36 -3.58 -1.54 -11.31
N ASN A 37 -2.71 -2.44 -10.82
CA ASN A 37 -2.87 -2.99 -9.48
C ASN A 37 -2.75 -1.89 -8.43
N VAL A 38 -3.61 -1.89 -7.41
CA VAL A 38 -3.65 -0.87 -6.35
C VAL A 38 -3.23 -1.50 -5.03
N ALA A 39 -2.35 -0.83 -4.28
CA ALA A 39 -1.97 -1.22 -2.93
C ALA A 39 -2.02 -0.03 -1.96
N LEU A 40 -2.60 -0.24 -0.77
CA LEU A 40 -2.69 0.77 0.29
C LEU A 40 -2.12 0.27 1.63
N PRO A 41 -0.85 -0.17 1.69
CA PRO A 41 -0.23 -0.71 2.90
C PRO A 41 0.01 0.37 3.97
N PHE A 42 -0.19 0.03 5.24
CA PHE A 42 0.15 0.88 6.37
C PHE A 42 0.46 0.05 7.63
N ASN A 43 1.48 0.46 8.37
CA ASN A 43 1.87 -0.17 9.64
C ASN A 43 1.40 0.65 10.87
N SER A 44 0.89 1.86 10.66
CA SER A 44 0.26 2.69 11.68
C SER A 44 -1.08 2.09 12.17
N GLU A 45 -1.67 2.70 13.21
CA GLU A 45 -3.00 2.33 13.73
C GLU A 45 -4.10 2.52 12.68
N GLY A 46 -3.98 3.57 11.87
CA GLY A 46 -4.87 3.87 10.76
C GLY A 46 -4.17 4.69 9.68
N MET A 47 -4.80 4.74 8.52
CA MET A 47 -4.45 5.56 7.37
C MET A 47 -5.74 6.01 6.68
N TYR A 48 -6.04 7.30 6.76
CA TYR A 48 -7.10 7.93 5.96
C TYR A 48 -6.79 7.70 4.48
N ARG A 49 -7.62 6.90 3.80
CA ARG A 49 -7.35 6.43 2.44
C ARG A 49 -8.63 6.19 1.66
N ALA A 50 -8.52 6.32 0.35
CA ALA A 50 -9.58 5.97 -0.58
C ALA A 50 -8.97 5.52 -1.92
N TRP A 51 -9.69 4.68 -2.65
CA TRP A 51 -9.32 4.27 -4.00
C TRP A 51 -10.56 3.90 -4.82
N GLY A 52 -10.42 3.87 -6.15
CA GLY A 52 -11.47 3.43 -7.07
C GLY A 52 -10.98 3.43 -8.51
N TYR A 53 -11.50 2.50 -9.32
CA TYR A 53 -11.32 2.51 -10.76
C TYR A 53 -12.34 3.44 -11.42
N ALA A 54 -12.00 3.95 -12.60
CA ALA A 54 -12.91 4.77 -13.37
C ALA A 54 -14.17 3.99 -13.75
N GLY A 55 -15.34 4.49 -13.35
CA GLY A 55 -16.64 3.86 -13.62
C GLY A 55 -17.17 3.00 -12.47
N ASP A 56 -16.35 2.67 -11.48
CA ASP A 56 -16.76 1.91 -10.30
C ASP A 56 -17.09 2.80 -9.11
N THR A 57 -17.75 2.23 -8.10
CA THR A 57 -17.99 2.91 -6.82
C THR A 57 -16.69 2.93 -6.00
N PRO A 58 -16.27 4.07 -5.44
CA PRO A 58 -15.02 4.15 -4.68
C PRO A 58 -15.12 3.45 -3.31
N THR A 59 -13.98 3.04 -2.79
CA THR A 59 -13.83 2.51 -1.42
C THR A 59 -13.07 3.53 -0.56
N THR A 60 -13.50 3.71 0.69
CA THR A 60 -12.87 4.60 1.67
C THR A 60 -12.58 3.86 2.97
N GLY A 61 -11.55 4.28 3.71
CA GLY A 61 -11.15 3.65 4.96
C GLY A 61 -10.28 4.54 5.85
N ILE A 62 -10.28 4.25 7.15
CA ILE A 62 -9.47 4.97 8.15
C ILE A 62 -8.64 3.96 8.93
N TYR A 63 -9.29 3.08 9.68
CA TYR A 63 -8.60 2.06 10.47
C TYR A 63 -8.31 0.79 9.65
N ARG A 64 -7.69 -0.20 10.30
CA ARG A 64 -7.68 -1.58 9.78
C ARG A 64 -9.11 -2.11 9.76
N GLU A 65 -9.40 -2.96 8.79
CA GLU A 65 -10.65 -3.73 8.76
C GLU A 65 -10.73 -4.69 9.95
#